data_AF-A0A914MY53-F1
#
_entry.id   AF-A0A914MY53-F1
#
_cell.length_a   1.000
_cell.length_b   1.000
_cell.length_c   1.000
_cell.angle_alpha   90.00
_cell.angle_beta   90.00
_cell.angle_gamma   90.00
#
_symmetry.space_group_name_H-M   'P 1'
#
loop_
_entity.id
_entity.type
_entity.pdbx_description
1 polymer ?
#
loop_
_entity_poly.entity_id
_entity_poly.type
_entity_poly.pdbx_seq_one_letter_code
_entity_poly.pdbx_strand_id
1 'polypeptide(L)'
;MVDNKITQLGTARRVAKNNEDLEDYKGTENACDVKLDDNGDIILNYNSVRETGCAIDFLHPYFTDKFEFKAILSNDNKEIKECLQPMTNNGFNANLVPFAYSIGFERFEKLKEGPYEGEDISCDKKVECRERGGECLKPGGLEFGWAYSQDKIHASMQSVGEPVVCECPLKDDHVNNLKSEINVRVDDGFYWFEIEKVGRHCYLSNSGCHSFVCLGTSDEIVFEKGLIKPITWKIEDKSHRGFHYDKLLAFYFLPQKASYQRDENNIKRNSPLDGPNCKIEIKFSAQEYRLLVNKKEETTETITEETTEEITEEPVEETWNYLRPKPSRSSEWDEFITATLITVNIVLLASVVGVLLWCCFCRNEGNNDVEK
;
A
#
# COMPACT_ATOMS: atom_id res chain seq x y z
N MET A 1 -13.24 4.13 -23.85
CA MET A 1 -12.47 4.62 -22.69
C MET A 1 -13.44 4.77 -21.56
N VAL A 2 -13.31 3.99 -20.49
CA VAL A 2 -14.11 4.21 -19.27
C VAL A 2 -13.43 5.36 -18.54
N ASP A 3 -14.13 6.47 -18.37
CA ASP A 3 -13.67 7.58 -17.53
C ASP A 3 -13.59 7.07 -16.10
N ASN A 4 -12.41 6.60 -15.68
CA ASN A 4 -12.13 6.18 -14.31
C ASN A 4 -12.05 7.43 -13.41
N LYS A 5 -13.20 8.06 -13.16
CA LYS A 5 -13.33 9.13 -12.18
C LYS A 5 -13.37 8.49 -10.80
N ILE A 6 -12.36 8.76 -9.98
CA ILE A 6 -12.48 8.59 -8.53
C ILE A 6 -13.42 9.65 -8.05
N THR A 7 -14.45 9.19 -7.38
CA THR A 7 -15.19 10.04 -6.47
C THR A 7 -14.35 10.11 -5.20
N GLN A 8 -13.70 11.25 -4.94
CA GLN A 8 -13.24 11.57 -3.58
C GLN A 8 -14.40 11.32 -2.61
N LEU A 9 -14.10 11.00 -1.35
CA LEU A 9 -15.14 10.98 -0.32
C LEU A 9 -15.66 12.41 -0.07
N GLY A 10 -16.61 12.85 -0.88
CA GLY A 10 -17.21 14.17 -0.82
C GLY A 10 -16.36 15.28 -1.46
N THR A 11 -16.55 16.51 -0.96
CA THR A 11 -15.84 17.71 -1.40
C THR A 11 -14.61 17.95 -0.52
N ALA A 12 -13.77 16.93 -0.36
CA ALA A 12 -12.60 16.97 0.52
C ALA A 12 -11.70 18.16 0.16
N ARG A 13 -11.45 19.04 1.15
CA ARG A 13 -10.89 20.38 0.93
C ARG A 13 -9.82 20.79 1.94
N ARG A 14 -9.52 19.94 2.94
CA ARG A 14 -8.54 20.26 3.97
C ARG A 14 -7.82 19.01 4.49
N VAL A 15 -6.65 19.23 5.07
CA VAL A 15 -5.87 18.21 5.78
C VAL A 15 -6.27 18.18 7.26
N ALA A 16 -6.51 16.99 7.81
CA ALA A 16 -6.71 16.81 9.24
C ALA A 16 -5.40 17.01 10.01
N LYS A 17 -5.46 17.76 11.11
CA LYS A 17 -4.32 18.08 11.98
C LYS A 17 -4.43 17.41 13.34
N ASN A 18 -5.63 17.12 13.80
CA ASN A 18 -5.94 16.55 15.11
C ASN A 18 -7.17 15.63 15.03
N ASN A 19 -7.55 15.03 16.15
CA ASN A 19 -8.69 14.12 16.21
C ASN A 19 -10.03 14.87 16.09
N GLU A 20 -10.10 16.14 16.51
CA GLU A 20 -11.29 16.98 16.36
C GLU A 20 -11.65 17.19 14.88
N ASP A 21 -10.64 17.28 14.01
CA ASP A 21 -10.83 17.39 12.56
C ASP A 21 -11.48 16.16 11.93
N LEU A 22 -11.46 15.01 12.62
CA LEU A 22 -12.00 13.74 12.11
C LEU A 22 -13.50 13.58 12.38
N GLU A 23 -14.08 14.38 13.29
CA GLU A 23 -15.49 14.25 13.63
C GLU A 23 -16.39 14.54 12.42
N ASP A 24 -15.99 15.47 11.56
CA ASP A 24 -16.69 15.76 10.29
C ASP A 24 -16.59 14.59 9.29
N TYR A 25 -15.51 13.81 9.36
CA TYR A 25 -15.26 12.69 8.45
C TYR A 25 -16.08 11.44 8.86
N LYS A 26 -16.15 11.14 10.16
CA LYS A 26 -16.85 9.96 10.70
C LYS A 26 -18.35 9.92 10.38
N GLY A 27 -18.96 11.07 10.07
CA GLY A 27 -20.37 11.17 9.69
C GLY A 27 -20.67 10.87 8.20
N THR A 28 -19.65 10.60 7.39
CA THR A 28 -19.84 10.38 5.95
C THR A 28 -20.07 8.91 5.60
N GLU A 29 -20.81 8.67 4.51
CA GLU A 29 -21.04 7.32 4.00
C GLU A 29 -19.71 6.67 3.59
N ASN A 30 -19.49 5.42 4.02
CA ASN A 30 -18.23 4.68 3.83
C ASN A 30 -17.00 5.30 4.53
N ALA A 31 -17.17 6.16 5.54
CA ALA A 31 -16.07 6.64 6.35
C ALA A 31 -15.39 5.48 7.11
N CYS A 32 -14.06 5.51 7.17
CA CYS A 32 -13.30 4.61 8.01
C CYS A 32 -13.33 5.05 9.48
N ASP A 33 -13.21 4.10 10.39
CA ASP A 33 -12.92 4.39 11.79
C ASP A 33 -11.44 4.76 11.92
N VAL A 34 -11.19 6.06 12.05
CA VAL A 34 -9.85 6.67 12.01
C VAL A 34 -9.57 7.50 13.26
N LYS A 35 -8.32 7.44 13.71
CA LYS A 35 -7.74 8.31 14.75
C LYS A 35 -6.33 8.74 14.35
N LEU A 36 -5.89 9.87 14.88
CA LEU A 36 -4.49 10.29 14.88
C LEU A 36 -3.87 9.95 16.23
N ASP A 37 -2.69 9.32 16.23
CA ASP A 37 -1.91 9.10 17.46
C ASP A 37 -1.12 10.35 17.88
N ASP A 38 -0.38 10.26 18.99
CA ASP A 38 0.40 11.37 19.54
C ASP A 38 1.50 11.88 18.59
N ASN A 39 1.93 11.06 17.62
CA ASN A 39 2.89 11.46 16.58
C ASN A 39 2.20 12.00 15.32
N GLY A 40 0.86 12.06 15.35
CA GLY A 40 0.02 12.41 14.21
C GLY A 40 -0.18 11.26 13.23
N ASP A 41 0.37 10.06 13.49
CA ASP A 41 0.22 8.92 12.58
C ASP A 41 -1.25 8.51 12.48
N ILE A 42 -1.66 8.13 11.27
CA ILE A 42 -3.06 7.83 10.97
C ILE A 42 -3.31 6.36 11.24
N ILE A 43 -4.22 6.05 12.15
CA ILE A 43 -4.58 4.68 12.52
C ILE A 43 -6.01 4.40 12.08
N LEU A 44 -6.17 3.36 11.27
CA LEU A 44 -7.46 2.84 10.82
C LEU A 44 -7.78 1.55 11.56
N ASN A 45 -9.00 1.42 12.06
CA ASN A 45 -9.49 0.22 12.71
C ASN A 45 -10.35 -0.60 11.74
N TYR A 46 -9.88 -1.79 11.36
CA TYR A 46 -10.61 -2.61 10.39
C TYR A 46 -11.85 -3.29 11.02
N ASN A 47 -11.79 -3.65 12.31
CA ASN A 47 -12.85 -4.41 12.97
C ASN A 47 -14.22 -3.69 12.94
N SER A 48 -14.23 -2.35 12.99
CA SER A 48 -15.46 -1.54 12.97
C SER A 48 -16.05 -1.39 11.57
N VAL A 49 -15.28 -1.66 10.51
CA VAL A 49 -15.71 -1.53 9.11
C VAL A 49 -15.74 -2.86 8.37
N ARG A 50 -15.50 -3.99 9.05
CA ARG A 50 -15.39 -5.32 8.44
C ARG A 50 -16.64 -5.78 7.69
N GLU A 51 -17.83 -5.29 8.06
CA GLU A 51 -19.10 -5.69 7.45
C GLU A 51 -19.41 -4.88 6.18
N THR A 52 -19.03 -3.61 6.18
CA THR A 52 -19.41 -2.63 5.13
C THR A 52 -18.25 -2.24 4.24
N GLY A 53 -17.01 -2.43 4.67
CA GLY A 53 -15.86 -1.74 4.13
C GLY A 53 -15.89 -0.24 4.44
N CYS A 54 -14.85 0.46 4.02
CA CYS A 54 -14.75 1.92 4.08
C CYS A 54 -13.73 2.42 3.06
N ALA A 55 -13.72 3.73 2.84
CA ALA A 55 -12.77 4.42 1.98
C ALA A 55 -12.08 5.53 2.75
N ILE A 56 -10.86 5.90 2.36
CA ILE A 56 -10.12 7.01 2.94
C ILE A 56 -9.15 7.59 1.92
N ASP A 57 -9.04 8.92 1.92
CA ASP A 57 -8.25 9.67 0.95
C ASP A 57 -7.02 10.30 1.62
N PHE A 58 -5.85 10.03 1.06
CA PHE A 58 -4.57 10.53 1.57
C PHE A 58 -3.86 11.42 0.54
N LEU A 59 -3.22 12.48 1.02
CA LEU A 59 -2.16 13.14 0.27
C LEU A 59 -0.82 12.46 0.54
N HIS A 60 -0.02 12.32 -0.51
CA HIS A 60 1.30 11.70 -0.45
C HIS A 60 2.35 12.53 -1.21
N PRO A 61 3.57 12.73 -0.67
CA PRO A 61 4.49 13.75 -1.15
C PRO A 61 5.35 13.34 -2.34
N TYR A 62 5.58 12.04 -2.51
CA TYR A 62 6.45 11.51 -3.55
C TYR A 62 5.96 10.14 -4.00
N PHE A 63 4.69 10.06 -4.41
CA PHE A 63 4.17 8.75 -4.79
C PHE A 63 4.77 8.32 -6.13
N THR A 64 5.82 7.52 -6.10
CA THR A 64 6.47 6.91 -7.27
C THR A 64 6.01 5.46 -7.37
N ASP A 65 4.71 5.30 -7.58
CA ASP A 65 4.06 4.01 -7.77
C ASP A 65 4.18 3.01 -6.60
N LYS A 66 4.49 3.51 -5.39
CA LYS A 66 4.61 2.72 -4.17
C LYS A 66 3.90 3.37 -2.98
N PHE A 67 3.38 2.54 -2.08
CA PHE A 67 2.94 2.97 -0.77
C PHE A 67 3.19 1.90 0.28
N GLU A 68 3.25 2.33 1.53
CA GLU A 68 3.50 1.46 2.66
C GLU A 68 2.58 1.78 3.83
N PHE A 69 2.29 0.74 4.60
CA PHE A 69 1.59 0.86 5.86
C PHE A 69 2.03 -0.25 6.80
N LYS A 70 1.86 -0.01 8.10
CA LYS A 70 2.06 -1.05 9.10
C LYS A 70 0.72 -1.68 9.43
N ALA A 71 0.59 -2.99 9.28
CA ALA A 71 -0.57 -3.74 9.75
C ALA A 71 -0.25 -4.34 11.13
N ILE A 72 -1.16 -4.14 12.08
CA ILE A 72 -0.98 -4.45 13.49
C ILE A 72 -2.10 -5.38 13.91
N LEU A 73 -1.73 -6.58 14.37
CA LEU A 73 -2.65 -7.52 14.99
C LEU A 73 -2.45 -7.51 16.50
N SER A 74 -3.54 -7.42 17.24
CA SER A 74 -3.52 -7.41 18.72
C SER A 74 -4.77 -8.08 19.29
N ASN A 75 -4.71 -8.38 20.59
CA ASN A 75 -5.83 -8.88 21.37
C ASN A 75 -5.99 -8.04 22.64
N ASP A 76 -6.03 -6.72 22.45
CA ASP A 76 -5.94 -5.74 23.54
C ASP A 76 -4.69 -6.01 24.42
N ASN A 77 -4.88 -6.20 25.72
CA ASN A 77 -3.80 -6.49 26.68
C ASN A 77 -3.61 -8.00 26.94
N LYS A 78 -4.05 -8.86 26.02
CA LYS A 78 -3.94 -10.32 26.12
C LYS A 78 -3.03 -10.89 25.04
N GLU A 79 -2.63 -12.15 25.23
CA GLU A 79 -1.86 -12.88 24.23
C GLU A 79 -2.67 -13.05 22.93
N ILE A 80 -2.02 -12.88 21.79
CA ILE A 80 -2.68 -12.98 20.48
C ILE A 80 -3.09 -14.41 20.12
N LYS A 81 -2.52 -15.43 20.80
CA LYS A 81 -2.98 -16.82 20.70
C LYS A 81 -4.48 -16.99 20.98
N GLU A 82 -5.06 -16.16 21.84
CA GLU A 82 -6.48 -16.26 22.22
C GLU A 82 -7.43 -15.83 21.09
N CYS A 83 -6.96 -15.02 20.13
CA CYS A 83 -7.77 -14.56 19.00
C CYS A 83 -7.29 -15.12 17.64
N LEU A 84 -6.04 -15.57 17.55
CA LEU A 84 -5.49 -16.23 16.36
C LEU A 84 -5.95 -17.69 16.29
N GLN A 85 -6.00 -18.22 15.07
CA GLN A 85 -6.34 -19.62 14.80
C GLN A 85 -5.12 -20.36 14.22
N PRO A 86 -4.97 -21.67 14.51
CA PRO A 86 -3.87 -22.45 13.98
C PRO A 86 -4.04 -22.67 12.48
N MET A 87 -2.92 -22.73 11.76
CA MET A 87 -2.90 -22.96 10.30
C MET A 87 -3.56 -24.28 9.88
N THR A 88 -3.48 -25.31 10.73
CA THR A 88 -4.13 -26.62 10.50
C THR A 88 -5.66 -26.53 10.39
N ASN A 89 -6.25 -25.43 10.85
CA ASN A 89 -7.70 -25.18 10.80
C ASN A 89 -8.05 -24.05 9.84
N ASN A 90 -7.23 -23.85 8.79
CA ASN A 90 -7.33 -22.71 7.87
C ASN A 90 -7.29 -21.36 8.61
N GLY A 91 -6.41 -21.24 9.61
CA GLY A 91 -6.40 -20.15 10.58
C GLY A 91 -6.34 -18.72 10.00
N PHE A 92 -5.80 -18.56 8.79
CA PHE A 92 -5.83 -17.28 8.08
C PHE A 92 -7.25 -16.77 7.84
N ASN A 93 -8.21 -17.64 7.54
CA ASN A 93 -9.62 -17.24 7.35
C ASN A 93 -10.18 -16.41 8.50
N ALA A 94 -9.68 -16.64 9.72
CA ALA A 94 -10.14 -15.95 10.91
C ALA A 94 -9.59 -14.52 11.06
N ASN A 95 -8.54 -14.14 10.31
CA ASN A 95 -7.84 -12.87 10.45
C ASN A 95 -7.26 -12.36 9.12
N LEU A 96 -7.95 -12.61 8.00
CA LEU A 96 -7.64 -11.98 6.71
C LEU A 96 -8.27 -10.60 6.64
N VAL A 97 -7.63 -9.67 5.94
CA VAL A 97 -8.10 -8.30 5.75
C VAL A 97 -7.97 -7.94 4.28
N PRO A 98 -9.09 -7.89 3.54
CA PRO A 98 -9.11 -7.45 2.17
C PRO A 98 -9.10 -5.92 2.09
N PHE A 99 -8.31 -5.40 1.16
CA PHE A 99 -8.21 -3.99 0.87
C PHE A 99 -8.02 -3.75 -0.62
N ALA A 100 -8.31 -2.53 -1.05
CA ALA A 100 -8.01 -2.05 -2.39
C ALA A 100 -7.45 -0.64 -2.29
N TYR A 101 -6.88 -0.16 -3.39
CA TYR A 101 -6.31 1.18 -3.46
C TYR A 101 -6.39 1.72 -4.87
N SER A 102 -6.37 3.04 -4.98
CA SER A 102 -6.36 3.79 -6.24
C SER A 102 -7.36 3.32 -7.30
N ILE A 103 -8.58 2.97 -6.87
CA ILE A 103 -9.71 2.63 -7.75
C ILE A 103 -10.81 3.68 -7.68
N GLY A 104 -11.63 3.74 -8.73
CA GLY A 104 -12.88 4.52 -8.69
C GLY A 104 -13.93 3.87 -7.79
N PHE A 105 -14.85 4.70 -7.26
CA PHE A 105 -15.89 4.28 -6.32
C PHE A 105 -16.81 3.17 -6.87
N GLU A 106 -17.17 3.21 -8.15
CA GLU A 106 -17.98 2.15 -8.78
C GLU A 106 -17.28 0.77 -8.72
N ARG A 107 -15.95 0.75 -8.87
CA ARG A 107 -15.16 -0.47 -8.78
C ARG A 107 -15.04 -0.93 -7.33
N PHE A 108 -14.90 0.00 -6.39
CA PHE A 108 -14.96 -0.31 -4.96
C PHE A 108 -16.29 -0.97 -4.58
N GLU A 109 -17.43 -0.38 -4.97
CA GLU A 109 -18.74 -0.93 -4.63
C GLU A 109 -18.96 -2.35 -5.16
N LYS A 110 -18.45 -2.65 -6.36
CA LYS A 110 -18.49 -4.00 -6.92
C LYS A 110 -17.54 -4.96 -6.18
N LEU A 111 -16.34 -4.52 -5.79
CA LEU A 111 -15.37 -5.36 -5.06
C LEU A 111 -15.86 -5.75 -3.66
N LYS A 112 -16.82 -5.02 -3.07
CA LYS A 112 -17.46 -5.40 -1.79
C LYS A 112 -18.18 -6.74 -1.87
N GLU A 113 -18.59 -7.18 -3.06
CA GLU A 113 -19.26 -8.45 -3.28
C GLU A 113 -18.30 -9.60 -3.61
N GLY A 114 -17.02 -9.31 -3.82
CA GLY A 114 -16.00 -10.30 -4.15
C GLY A 114 -15.06 -9.90 -5.28
N PRO A 115 -14.06 -10.76 -5.58
CA PRO A 115 -13.17 -10.57 -6.71
C PRO A 115 -13.91 -10.72 -8.05
N TYR A 116 -13.36 -10.09 -9.09
CA TYR A 116 -13.89 -10.22 -10.44
C TYR A 116 -13.41 -11.48 -11.12
N GLU A 117 -14.32 -12.21 -11.71
CA GLU A 117 -13.99 -13.32 -12.60
C GLU A 117 -13.37 -12.78 -13.91
N GLY A 118 -12.22 -13.34 -14.25
CA GLY A 118 -11.50 -13.16 -15.50
C GLY A 118 -11.99 -14.13 -16.57
N GLU A 119 -11.57 -13.89 -17.81
CA GLU A 119 -11.82 -14.87 -18.88
C GLU A 119 -10.83 -16.03 -18.74
N ASP A 120 -11.26 -17.28 -18.93
CA ASP A 120 -10.39 -18.46 -18.82
C ASP A 120 -9.18 -18.43 -19.78
N ILE A 121 -9.37 -17.81 -20.95
CA ILE A 121 -8.32 -17.62 -21.96
C ILE A 121 -7.23 -16.70 -21.41
N SER A 122 -7.59 -15.85 -20.45
CA SER A 122 -6.66 -14.89 -19.91
C SER A 122 -5.60 -15.52 -19.04
N CYS A 123 -5.68 -16.79 -18.66
CA CYS A 123 -5.01 -17.31 -17.46
C CYS A 123 -4.07 -18.47 -17.78
N ASP A 124 -2.77 -18.24 -17.60
CA ASP A 124 -1.73 -19.24 -17.89
C ASP A 124 -1.91 -20.54 -17.09
N LYS A 125 -2.53 -20.45 -15.90
CA LYS A 125 -2.70 -21.56 -14.93
C LYS A 125 -4.15 -21.97 -14.72
N LYS A 126 -4.99 -21.83 -15.74
CA LYS A 126 -6.44 -22.12 -15.65
C LYS A 126 -6.77 -23.52 -15.09
N VAL A 127 -5.95 -24.52 -15.38
CA VAL A 127 -6.19 -25.90 -14.93
C VAL A 127 -5.92 -25.99 -13.43
N GLU A 128 -4.75 -25.53 -13.00
CA GLU A 128 -4.34 -25.52 -11.60
C GLU A 128 -5.28 -24.68 -10.73
N CYS A 129 -5.77 -23.55 -11.27
CA CYS A 129 -6.74 -22.70 -10.58
C CYS A 129 -8.06 -23.42 -10.35
N ARG A 130 -8.60 -24.09 -11.38
CA ARG A 130 -9.83 -24.87 -11.27
C ARG A 130 -9.69 -26.09 -10.37
N GLU A 131 -8.55 -26.78 -10.43
CA GLU A 131 -8.25 -27.92 -9.54
C GLU A 131 -8.23 -27.52 -8.06
N ARG A 132 -7.99 -26.25 -7.77
CA ARG A 132 -8.03 -25.65 -6.42
C ARG A 132 -9.35 -24.94 -6.11
N GLY A 133 -10.40 -25.19 -6.89
CA GLY A 133 -11.71 -24.56 -6.73
C GLY A 133 -11.73 -23.05 -6.97
N GLY A 134 -10.65 -22.49 -7.53
CA GLY A 134 -10.55 -21.12 -7.97
C GLY A 134 -11.01 -20.95 -9.42
N GLU A 135 -11.11 -19.70 -9.83
CA GLU A 135 -11.18 -19.34 -11.25
C GLU A 135 -10.05 -18.36 -11.53
N CYS A 136 -9.89 -18.06 -12.81
CA CYS A 136 -9.01 -16.98 -13.21
C CYS A 136 -9.64 -15.66 -12.80
N LEU A 137 -8.92 -14.88 -12.02
CA LEU A 137 -9.39 -13.63 -11.45
C LEU A 137 -8.84 -12.46 -12.26
N LYS A 138 -9.62 -11.39 -12.35
CA LYS A 138 -9.10 -10.10 -12.79
C LYS A 138 -8.38 -9.41 -11.63
N PRO A 139 -7.38 -8.56 -11.95
CA PRO A 139 -6.79 -7.61 -11.01
C PRO A 139 -7.87 -6.92 -10.14
N GLY A 140 -7.67 -6.90 -8.84
CA GLY A 140 -8.68 -6.42 -7.89
C GLY A 140 -8.04 -6.00 -6.57
N GLY A 141 -8.62 -6.42 -5.45
CA GLY A 141 -8.07 -6.17 -4.13
C GLY A 141 -6.86 -7.06 -3.80
N LEU A 142 -6.14 -6.65 -2.77
CA LEU A 142 -5.16 -7.46 -2.05
C LEU A 142 -5.75 -7.83 -0.69
N GLU A 143 -5.25 -8.89 -0.09
CA GLU A 143 -5.55 -9.24 1.29
C GLU A 143 -4.28 -9.70 1.99
N PHE A 144 -4.15 -9.34 3.27
CA PHE A 144 -3.13 -9.86 4.16
C PHE A 144 -3.78 -10.52 5.36
N GLY A 145 -3.08 -11.41 6.05
CA GLY A 145 -3.62 -12.03 7.25
C GLY A 145 -2.59 -12.68 8.14
N TRP A 146 -3.06 -13.21 9.26
CA TRP A 146 -2.24 -13.92 10.23
C TRP A 146 -2.83 -15.27 10.61
N ALA A 147 -1.94 -16.22 10.86
CA ALA A 147 -2.24 -17.48 11.51
C ALA A 147 -1.03 -17.89 12.36
N TYR A 148 -1.12 -19.02 13.06
CA TYR A 148 0.04 -19.57 13.74
C TYR A 148 0.26 -21.04 13.45
N SER A 149 1.52 -21.45 13.52
CA SER A 149 1.93 -22.84 13.56
C SER A 149 2.88 -23.00 14.73
N GLN A 150 2.56 -23.96 15.61
CA GLN A 150 3.27 -24.14 16.88
C GLN A 150 3.26 -22.84 17.71
N ASP A 151 4.41 -22.27 18.01
CA ASP A 151 4.57 -21.03 18.75
C ASP A 151 4.79 -19.81 17.84
N LYS A 152 4.90 -20.00 16.52
CA LYS A 152 5.25 -18.94 15.57
C LYS A 152 4.05 -18.37 14.86
N ILE A 153 4.08 -17.06 14.65
CA ILE A 153 3.09 -16.37 13.84
C ILE A 153 3.55 -16.35 12.39
N HIS A 154 2.60 -16.60 11.51
CA HIS A 154 2.78 -16.52 10.08
C HIS A 154 1.93 -15.37 9.56
N ALA A 155 2.49 -14.58 8.66
CA ALA A 155 1.75 -13.62 7.88
C ALA A 155 1.49 -14.19 6.48
N SER A 156 0.42 -13.74 5.85
CA SER A 156 0.14 -14.00 4.45
C SER A 156 -0.20 -12.72 3.70
N MET A 157 0.03 -12.71 2.39
CA MET A 157 -0.43 -11.66 1.49
C MET A 157 -0.62 -12.17 0.08
N GLN A 158 -1.72 -11.78 -0.55
CA GLN A 158 -2.15 -12.30 -1.85
C GLN A 158 -3.25 -11.41 -2.45
N SER A 159 -3.69 -11.73 -3.67
CA SER A 159 -4.90 -11.15 -4.25
C SER A 159 -6.16 -11.66 -3.57
N VAL A 160 -7.19 -10.81 -3.46
CA VAL A 160 -8.50 -11.23 -2.96
C VAL A 160 -9.04 -12.36 -3.82
N GLY A 161 -9.44 -13.47 -3.18
CA GLY A 161 -9.95 -14.66 -3.86
C GLY A 161 -8.91 -15.64 -4.37
N GLU A 162 -7.61 -15.38 -4.18
CA GLU A 162 -6.55 -16.30 -4.59
C GLU A 162 -6.67 -17.64 -3.83
N PRO A 163 -6.73 -18.81 -4.51
CA PRO A 163 -6.80 -20.10 -3.84
C PRO A 163 -5.54 -20.44 -3.06
N VAL A 164 -4.38 -19.92 -3.48
CA VAL A 164 -3.09 -20.29 -2.90
C VAL A 164 -2.57 -19.25 -1.93
N VAL A 165 -2.49 -19.67 -0.66
CA VAL A 165 -1.96 -18.83 0.41
C VAL A 165 -0.45 -18.74 0.34
N CYS A 166 0.02 -17.53 0.11
CA CYS A 166 1.39 -17.13 0.32
C CYS A 166 1.63 -16.81 1.78
N GLU A 167 2.41 -17.63 2.47
CA GLU A 167 2.64 -17.50 3.91
C GLU A 167 4.12 -17.57 4.27
N CYS A 168 4.51 -16.78 5.28
CA CYS A 168 5.85 -16.85 5.85
C CYS A 168 5.81 -16.69 7.37
N PRO A 169 6.64 -17.43 8.11
CA PRO A 169 6.82 -17.18 9.53
C PRO A 169 7.45 -15.82 9.74
N LEU A 170 6.92 -15.07 10.70
CA LEU A 170 7.50 -13.83 11.17
C LEU A 170 8.69 -14.15 12.08
N LYS A 171 9.77 -13.37 11.94
CA LYS A 171 11.07 -13.72 12.51
C LYS A 171 11.07 -13.71 14.05
N ASP A 172 10.45 -12.69 14.64
CA ASP A 172 10.53 -12.39 16.07
C ASP A 172 9.15 -12.45 16.77
N ASP A 173 8.10 -12.85 16.03
CA ASP A 173 6.71 -12.85 16.51
C ASP A 173 6.27 -14.26 16.94
N HIS A 174 5.83 -14.35 18.20
CA HIS A 174 5.34 -15.58 18.82
C HIS A 174 3.90 -15.42 19.30
N VAL A 175 3.16 -16.52 19.39
CA VAL A 175 1.73 -16.53 19.77
C VAL A 175 1.45 -15.94 21.16
N ASN A 176 2.44 -15.96 22.06
CA ASN A 176 2.32 -15.38 23.41
C ASN A 176 2.61 -13.86 23.42
N ASN A 177 2.96 -13.25 22.27
CA ASN A 177 3.10 -11.80 22.19
C ASN A 177 1.75 -11.11 22.39
N LEU A 178 1.77 -9.85 22.82
CA LEU A 178 0.54 -9.03 22.93
C LEU A 178 0.10 -8.44 21.58
N LYS A 179 1.04 -8.34 20.64
CA LYS A 179 0.80 -7.85 19.29
C LYS A 179 1.80 -8.44 18.29
N SER A 180 1.40 -8.42 17.03
CA SER A 180 2.24 -8.71 15.86
C SER A 180 2.16 -7.53 14.90
N GLU A 181 3.29 -7.16 14.29
CA GLU A 181 3.37 -6.02 13.38
C GLU A 181 4.10 -6.40 12.09
N ILE A 182 3.45 -6.20 10.96
CA ILE A 182 4.04 -6.36 9.63
C ILE A 182 4.07 -5.02 8.91
N ASN A 183 5.14 -4.74 8.18
CA ASN A 183 5.17 -3.62 7.24
C ASN A 183 4.75 -4.17 5.88
N VAL A 184 3.64 -3.66 5.36
CA VAL A 184 3.14 -3.98 4.04
C VAL A 184 3.58 -2.88 3.10
N ARG A 185 4.28 -3.26 2.05
CA ARG A 185 4.66 -2.39 0.95
C ARG A 185 3.98 -2.88 -0.31
N VAL A 186 3.40 -1.96 -1.08
CA VAL A 186 2.78 -2.24 -2.36
C VAL A 186 3.49 -1.41 -3.41
N ASP A 187 3.88 -2.02 -4.53
CA ASP A 187 4.58 -1.37 -5.64
C ASP A 187 4.01 -1.78 -7.00
N ASP A 188 4.27 -0.97 -8.02
CA ASP A 188 3.95 -1.32 -9.42
C ASP A 188 5.04 -2.18 -10.09
N GLY A 189 6.01 -2.66 -9.32
CA GLY A 189 7.15 -3.43 -9.79
C GLY A 189 6.84 -4.93 -9.91
N PHE A 190 7.88 -5.73 -10.14
CA PHE A 190 7.74 -7.19 -10.33
C PHE A 190 7.21 -7.91 -9.07
N TYR A 191 7.40 -7.30 -7.90
CA TYR A 191 7.05 -7.89 -6.62
C TYR A 191 5.59 -7.66 -6.22
N TRP A 192 4.93 -6.61 -6.77
CA TRP A 192 3.55 -6.13 -6.51
C TRP A 192 3.24 -5.76 -5.05
N PHE A 193 3.74 -6.57 -4.12
CA PHE A 193 3.73 -6.34 -2.69
C PHE A 193 4.93 -7.00 -2.04
N GLU A 194 5.29 -6.51 -0.87
CA GLU A 194 6.30 -7.08 0.02
C GLU A 194 5.84 -6.96 1.46
N ILE A 195 6.06 -8.01 2.26
CA ILE A 195 5.97 -7.92 3.72
C ILE A 195 7.37 -8.02 4.33
N GLU A 196 7.78 -6.98 5.07
CA GLU A 196 9.04 -7.00 5.82
C GLU A 196 8.92 -7.80 7.14
N LYS A 197 10.08 -8.12 7.76
CA LYS A 197 10.22 -8.93 9.00
C LYS A 197 9.85 -10.42 8.89
N VAL A 198 9.75 -10.93 7.67
CA VAL A 198 9.67 -12.38 7.41
C VAL A 198 10.98 -13.08 7.77
N GLY A 199 10.90 -14.36 8.17
CA GLY A 199 12.07 -15.15 8.59
C GLY A 199 13.15 -15.24 7.51
N ARG A 200 14.41 -15.48 7.92
CA ARG A 200 15.65 -15.45 7.08
C ARG A 200 15.62 -16.23 5.75
N HIS A 201 14.61 -17.07 5.50
CA HIS A 201 14.49 -17.95 4.33
C HIS A 201 13.11 -17.90 3.67
N CYS A 202 12.31 -16.88 3.96
CA CYS A 202 10.96 -16.76 3.42
C CYS A 202 10.73 -15.31 3.00
N TYR A 203 10.27 -15.10 1.76
CA TYR A 203 9.96 -13.78 1.21
C TYR A 203 8.51 -13.76 0.78
N LEU A 204 7.70 -12.93 1.43
CA LEU A 204 6.33 -12.67 0.99
C LEU A 204 6.36 -11.56 -0.05
N SER A 205 6.45 -11.98 -1.30
CA SER A 205 6.22 -11.13 -2.46
C SER A 205 5.48 -11.94 -3.51
N ASN A 206 4.81 -11.26 -4.44
CA ASN A 206 4.23 -11.93 -5.60
C ASN A 206 5.27 -12.82 -6.30
N SER A 207 6.52 -12.35 -6.37
CA SER A 207 7.59 -13.09 -7.02
C SER A 207 7.99 -14.39 -6.30
N GLY A 208 8.01 -14.37 -4.97
CA GLY A 208 8.27 -15.54 -4.13
C GLY A 208 7.10 -16.52 -4.13
N CYS A 209 5.91 -16.01 -4.46
CA CYS A 209 4.63 -16.70 -4.53
C CYS A 209 4.27 -17.27 -5.90
N HIS A 210 4.98 -16.86 -6.95
CA HIS A 210 4.59 -16.96 -8.35
C HIS A 210 4.19 -18.36 -8.85
N SER A 211 4.56 -19.42 -8.14
CA SER A 211 4.23 -20.77 -8.57
C SER A 211 2.73 -21.05 -8.68
N PHE A 212 1.80 -20.21 -8.18
CA PHE A 212 0.37 -20.57 -8.19
C PHE A 212 -0.68 -19.46 -8.34
N VAL A 213 -0.33 -18.25 -8.76
CA VAL A 213 -1.29 -17.14 -8.82
C VAL A 213 -2.33 -17.32 -9.93
N CYS A 214 -3.61 -17.25 -9.59
CA CYS A 214 -4.77 -17.43 -10.47
C CYS A 214 -5.24 -16.12 -11.11
N LEU A 215 -4.30 -15.35 -11.65
CA LEU A 215 -4.60 -14.10 -12.33
C LEU A 215 -4.51 -14.27 -13.86
N GLY A 216 -5.36 -13.55 -14.59
CA GLY A 216 -5.26 -13.45 -16.04
C GLY A 216 -3.98 -12.72 -16.50
N THR A 217 -3.16 -13.40 -17.29
CA THR A 217 -1.89 -13.07 -17.94
C THR A 217 -1.96 -12.77 -19.45
N SER A 218 -3.11 -12.85 -20.13
CA SER A 218 -3.15 -12.91 -21.62
C SER A 218 -2.73 -11.69 -22.42
N ASP A 219 -2.02 -10.73 -21.85
CA ASP A 219 -1.17 -9.84 -22.64
C ASP A 219 0.09 -9.56 -21.82
N GLU A 220 1.27 -9.52 -22.43
CA GLU A 220 2.48 -8.95 -21.81
C GLU A 220 2.24 -7.52 -21.29
N ILE A 221 1.21 -6.85 -21.82
CA ILE A 221 0.72 -5.53 -21.41
C ILE A 221 -0.14 -5.60 -20.11
N VAL A 222 -0.61 -6.79 -19.72
CA VAL A 222 -1.45 -7.04 -18.54
C VAL A 222 -0.64 -7.57 -17.35
N PHE A 223 0.55 -8.15 -17.54
CA PHE A 223 1.49 -8.35 -16.43
C PHE A 223 1.96 -7.02 -15.82
N GLU A 224 1.98 -5.93 -16.60
CA GLU A 224 2.09 -4.54 -16.08
C GLU A 224 0.81 -4.03 -15.38
N LYS A 225 -0.28 -4.82 -15.36
CA LYS A 225 -1.63 -4.41 -14.92
C LYS A 225 -2.32 -5.45 -14.02
N GLY A 226 -1.57 -6.44 -13.50
CA GLY A 226 -2.06 -7.59 -12.73
C GLY A 226 -2.73 -7.25 -11.39
N LEU A 227 -2.46 -6.05 -10.89
CA LEU A 227 -3.17 -5.38 -9.81
C LEU A 227 -3.54 -3.98 -10.28
N ILE A 228 -4.47 -3.30 -9.60
CA ILE A 228 -4.74 -1.90 -9.91
C ILE A 228 -3.41 -1.16 -9.75
N LYS A 229 -2.77 -0.78 -10.87
CA LYS A 229 -1.61 0.12 -10.82
C LYS A 229 -2.02 1.26 -9.90
N PRO A 230 -1.22 1.65 -8.89
CA PRO A 230 -1.60 2.77 -8.05
C PRO A 230 -1.71 4.01 -8.92
N ILE A 231 -2.92 4.30 -9.40
CA ILE A 231 -3.20 5.48 -10.19
C ILE A 231 -3.16 6.61 -9.18
N THR A 232 -2.10 7.41 -9.27
CA THR A 232 -2.03 8.63 -8.49
C THR A 232 -2.58 9.78 -9.28
N TRP A 233 -3.54 10.45 -8.70
CA TRP A 233 -4.15 11.62 -9.29
C TRP A 233 -3.44 12.85 -8.79
N LYS A 234 -3.10 13.74 -9.72
CA LYS A 234 -2.54 15.04 -9.38
C LYS A 234 -3.67 15.93 -8.90
N ILE A 235 -3.48 16.58 -7.76
CA ILE A 235 -4.43 17.57 -7.27
C ILE A 235 -4.34 18.79 -8.19
N GLU A 236 -5.42 19.07 -8.93
CA GLU A 236 -5.47 20.25 -9.81
C GLU A 236 -5.73 21.55 -9.04
N ASP A 237 -6.25 21.44 -7.80
CA ASP A 237 -6.56 22.57 -6.94
C ASP A 237 -5.31 23.41 -6.63
N LYS A 238 -5.40 24.70 -7.00
CA LYS A 238 -4.33 25.69 -6.81
C LYS A 238 -4.07 26.01 -5.34
N SER A 239 -5.06 25.83 -4.44
CA SER A 239 -4.87 26.06 -3.00
C SER A 239 -3.86 25.09 -2.36
N HIS A 240 -3.62 23.95 -3.01
CA HIS A 240 -2.66 22.93 -2.60
C HIS A 240 -1.39 22.91 -3.49
N ARG A 241 -1.31 23.78 -4.52
CA ARG A 241 -0.11 23.87 -5.39
C ARG A 241 1.03 24.57 -4.63
N GLY A 242 2.13 23.85 -4.41
CA GLY A 242 3.33 24.35 -3.72
C GLY A 242 3.65 23.60 -2.42
N PHE A 243 2.73 22.78 -1.95
CA PHE A 243 2.99 21.83 -0.86
C PHE A 243 3.71 20.60 -1.41
N HIS A 244 4.54 19.97 -0.58
CA HIS A 244 5.23 18.72 -0.94
C HIS A 244 4.27 17.57 -1.30
N TYR A 245 2.94 17.72 -1.19
CA TYR A 245 1.91 16.69 -1.34
C TYR A 245 1.01 16.95 -2.55
N ASP A 246 1.44 16.56 -3.75
CA ASP A 246 0.70 16.82 -5.01
C ASP A 246 -0.10 15.63 -5.55
N LYS A 247 -0.05 14.48 -4.86
CA LYS A 247 -0.69 13.22 -5.28
C LYS A 247 -1.71 12.71 -4.27
N LEU A 248 -2.80 12.15 -4.79
CA LEU A 248 -3.86 11.48 -4.04
C LEU A 248 -3.69 9.96 -4.06
N LEU A 249 -3.74 9.34 -2.89
CA LEU A 249 -3.93 7.90 -2.69
C LEU A 249 -5.31 7.68 -2.08
N ALA A 250 -6.20 7.01 -2.80
CA ALA A 250 -7.45 6.51 -2.24
C ALA A 250 -7.23 5.08 -1.74
N PHE A 251 -7.47 4.82 -0.46
CA PHE A 251 -7.36 3.50 0.15
C PHE A 251 -8.74 3.01 0.58
N TYR A 252 -8.98 1.71 0.42
CA TYR A 252 -10.27 1.10 0.69
C TYR A 252 -10.07 -0.13 1.55
N PHE A 253 -10.75 -0.20 2.69
CA PHE A 253 -11.03 -1.49 3.31
C PHE A 253 -12.22 -2.12 2.60
N LEU A 254 -12.03 -3.35 2.12
CA LEU A 254 -13.12 -4.15 1.62
C LEU A 254 -13.77 -4.87 2.81
N PRO A 255 -15.08 -5.16 2.77
CA PRO A 255 -15.70 -5.98 3.80
C PRO A 255 -15.17 -7.42 3.74
N GLN A 256 -15.28 -8.16 4.84
CA GLN A 256 -14.85 -9.56 4.93
C GLN A 256 -15.50 -10.47 3.89
N LYS A 257 -16.77 -10.20 3.57
CA LYS A 257 -17.49 -10.93 2.52
C LYS A 257 -16.89 -10.79 1.12
N ALA A 258 -15.99 -9.83 0.90
CA ALA A 258 -15.24 -9.72 -0.35
C ALA A 258 -14.17 -10.81 -0.49
N SER A 259 -13.67 -11.35 0.62
CA SER A 259 -12.76 -12.49 0.64
C SER A 259 -13.54 -13.80 0.63
N TYR A 260 -12.88 -14.86 0.17
CA TYR A 260 -13.45 -16.20 0.20
C TYR A 260 -12.85 -17.05 1.31
N GLN A 261 -13.69 -17.89 1.92
CA GLN A 261 -13.21 -18.91 2.83
C GLN A 261 -12.37 -19.96 2.09
N ARG A 262 -11.22 -20.30 2.66
CA ARG A 262 -10.36 -21.37 2.16
C ARG A 262 -10.52 -22.64 2.99
N ASP A 263 -10.55 -23.78 2.32
CA ASP A 263 -10.58 -25.08 2.94
C ASP A 263 -9.52 -25.96 2.29
N GLU A 264 -8.35 -26.01 2.95
CA GLU A 264 -7.14 -26.61 2.41
C GLU A 264 -6.77 -26.02 1.04
N ASN A 265 -7.00 -26.77 -0.04
CA ASN A 265 -6.71 -26.36 -1.40
C ASN A 265 -7.94 -25.86 -2.16
N ASN A 266 -9.09 -25.67 -1.49
CA ASN A 266 -10.35 -25.28 -2.13
C ASN A 266 -10.87 -23.95 -1.62
N ILE A 267 -11.52 -23.19 -2.51
CA ILE A 267 -12.25 -21.96 -2.16
C ILE A 267 -13.74 -22.26 -1.97
N LYS A 268 -14.34 -21.69 -0.93
CA LYS A 268 -15.79 -21.66 -0.70
C LYS A 268 -16.34 -20.26 -0.98
N ARG A 269 -16.87 -20.04 -2.19
CA ARG A 269 -17.38 -18.73 -2.66
C ARG A 269 -18.63 -18.25 -1.95
N ASN A 270 -19.48 -19.18 -1.51
CA ASN A 270 -20.76 -18.88 -0.86
C ASN A 270 -20.65 -18.93 0.67
N SER A 271 -19.43 -18.84 1.21
CA SER A 271 -19.15 -18.89 2.63
C SER A 271 -18.30 -17.67 2.99
N PRO A 272 -18.92 -16.59 3.48
CA PRO A 272 -18.18 -15.40 3.88
C PRO A 272 -17.22 -15.74 5.02
N LEU A 273 -16.18 -14.93 5.17
CA LEU A 273 -15.33 -14.97 6.35
C LEU A 273 -16.05 -14.33 7.54
N ASP A 274 -15.98 -14.98 8.71
CA ASP A 274 -16.53 -14.47 9.97
C ASP A 274 -15.51 -13.61 10.77
N GLY A 275 -14.32 -13.35 10.20
CA GLY A 275 -13.22 -12.63 10.85
C GLY A 275 -13.37 -11.09 10.83
N PRO A 276 -12.34 -10.34 11.25
CA PRO A 276 -11.22 -10.82 12.02
C PRO A 276 -11.61 -11.07 13.49
N ASN A 277 -11.10 -12.15 14.06
CA ASN A 277 -11.26 -12.48 15.48
C ASN A 277 -10.38 -11.60 16.37
N CYS A 278 -9.18 -11.27 15.89
CA CYS A 278 -8.28 -10.33 16.53
C CYS A 278 -8.64 -8.89 16.19
N LYS A 279 -8.13 -7.96 16.99
CA LYS A 279 -8.16 -6.54 16.66
C LYS A 279 -7.08 -6.24 15.63
N ILE A 280 -7.48 -5.67 14.49
CA ILE A 280 -6.59 -5.31 13.39
C ILE A 280 -6.65 -3.81 13.16
N GLU A 281 -5.49 -3.17 13.28
CA GLU A 281 -5.29 -1.76 12.98
C GLU A 281 -4.28 -1.62 11.83
N ILE A 282 -4.51 -0.68 10.91
CA ILE A 282 -3.50 -0.24 9.94
C ILE A 282 -3.00 1.13 10.35
N LYS A 283 -1.68 1.34 10.28
CA LYS A 283 -1.03 2.59 10.60
C LYS A 283 -0.28 3.15 9.39
N PHE A 284 -0.61 4.37 8.99
CA PHE A 284 0.10 5.16 7.99
C PHE A 284 0.94 6.25 8.68
N SER A 285 2.18 6.42 8.24
CA SER A 285 3.12 7.39 8.80
C SER A 285 2.71 8.83 8.49
N ALA A 286 2.62 9.69 9.50
CA ALA A 286 2.44 11.13 9.32
C ALA A 286 3.68 11.83 8.76
N GLN A 287 4.76 11.12 8.47
CA GLN A 287 5.84 11.69 7.67
C GLN A 287 5.50 11.64 6.18
N GLU A 288 4.77 10.61 5.76
CA GLU A 288 4.52 10.29 4.35
C GLU A 288 3.06 10.53 3.92
N TYR A 289 2.12 10.48 4.85
CA TYR A 289 0.70 10.58 4.54
C TYR A 289 0.07 11.78 5.25
N ARG A 290 -0.87 12.44 4.59
CA ARG A 290 -1.78 13.42 5.20
C ARG A 290 -3.20 12.99 4.90
N LEU A 291 -4.03 12.89 5.93
CA LEU A 291 -5.43 12.57 5.76
C LEU A 291 -6.20 13.77 5.21
N LEU A 292 -6.90 13.58 4.10
CA LEU A 292 -7.88 14.53 3.60
C LEU A 292 -9.23 14.33 4.28
N VAL A 293 -9.84 15.43 4.70
CA VAL A 293 -11.19 15.46 5.26
C VAL A 293 -12.05 16.53 4.57
N ASN A 294 -13.36 16.35 4.67
CA ASN A 294 -14.32 17.34 4.20
C ASN A 294 -14.19 18.63 5.00
N LYS A 295 -14.34 19.78 4.32
CA LYS A 295 -14.49 21.05 5.04
C LYS A 295 -15.89 21.05 5.64
N LYS A 296 -16.01 21.34 6.93
CA LYS A 296 -17.30 21.61 7.55
C LYS A 296 -18.00 22.69 6.72
N GLU A 297 -19.15 22.36 6.16
CA GLU A 297 -20.03 23.42 5.68
C GLU A 297 -20.41 24.21 6.93
N GLU A 298 -19.93 25.44 7.03
CA GLU A 298 -20.46 26.36 8.03
C GLU A 298 -21.94 26.48 7.72
N THR A 299 -22.78 25.83 8.52
CA THR A 299 -24.21 26.08 8.52
C THR A 299 -24.34 27.55 8.81
N THR A 300 -24.55 28.35 7.77
CA THR A 300 -24.90 29.75 7.94
C THR A 300 -26.25 29.70 8.62
N GLU A 301 -26.25 29.82 9.95
CA GLU A 301 -27.48 30.13 10.66
C GLU A 301 -27.95 31.45 10.05
N THR A 302 -29.04 31.38 9.29
CA THR A 302 -29.71 32.57 8.79
C THR A 302 -30.25 33.31 10.00
N ILE A 303 -29.40 34.09 10.65
CA ILE A 303 -29.81 35.07 11.62
C ILE A 303 -30.59 36.10 10.81
N THR A 304 -31.92 36.06 10.95
CA THR A 304 -32.80 37.13 10.48
C THR A 304 -32.54 38.33 11.39
N GLU A 305 -31.47 39.08 11.13
CA GLU A 305 -31.22 40.37 11.78
C GLU A 305 -31.48 41.50 10.79
N GLU A 306 -32.30 42.45 11.25
CA GLU A 306 -32.64 43.68 10.55
C GLU A 306 -31.37 44.45 10.13
N THR A 307 -31.35 44.79 8.85
CA THR A 307 -30.57 45.83 8.18
C THR A 307 -29.75 46.73 9.12
N THR A 308 -28.42 46.56 9.13
CA THR A 308 -27.48 47.63 9.48
C THR A 308 -26.22 47.47 8.64
N GLU A 309 -25.65 48.61 8.27
CA GLU A 309 -24.75 48.86 7.15
C GLU A 309 -23.44 48.05 7.12
N GLU A 310 -23.04 47.79 5.88
CA GLU A 310 -21.88 47.07 5.37
C GLU A 310 -20.54 47.66 5.86
N ILE A 311 -19.74 46.85 6.57
CA ILE A 311 -18.30 47.07 6.75
C ILE A 311 -17.58 45.92 6.05
N THR A 312 -16.91 46.26 4.94
CA THR A 312 -16.05 45.37 4.17
C THR A 312 -14.74 45.13 4.94
N GLU A 313 -14.54 43.94 5.49
CA GLU A 313 -13.22 43.51 5.97
C GLU A 313 -12.56 42.59 4.92
N GLU A 314 -11.30 42.89 4.60
CA GLU A 314 -10.47 42.13 3.67
C GLU A 314 -10.16 40.71 4.21
N PRO A 315 -10.01 39.72 3.32
CA PRO A 315 -9.64 38.37 3.72
C PRO A 315 -8.22 38.33 4.30
N VAL A 316 -8.11 37.91 5.56
CA VAL A 316 -6.84 37.68 6.24
C VAL A 316 -6.15 36.46 5.63
N GLU A 317 -5.00 36.66 4.97
CA GLU A 317 -4.11 35.57 4.55
C GLU A 317 -3.56 34.84 5.78
N GLU A 318 -3.96 33.58 5.98
CA GLU A 318 -3.39 32.71 7.01
C GLU A 318 -1.93 32.34 6.65
N THR A 319 -0.97 32.99 7.32
CA THR A 319 0.43 32.61 7.27
C THR A 319 0.69 31.32 8.05
N TRP A 320 1.03 30.25 7.32
CA TRP A 320 1.44 28.96 7.87
C TRP A 320 2.90 29.01 8.37
N ASN A 321 3.08 28.99 9.69
CA ASN A 321 4.41 28.79 10.30
C ASN A 321 4.77 27.30 10.26
N TYR A 322 5.57 26.91 9.27
CA TYR A 322 6.18 25.59 9.21
C TYR A 322 7.19 25.39 10.35
N LEU A 323 6.91 24.42 11.22
CA LEU A 323 7.98 23.70 11.91
C LEU A 323 8.67 22.83 10.85
N ARG A 324 9.77 23.32 10.28
CA ARG A 324 10.66 22.49 9.46
C ARG A 324 11.02 21.24 10.27
N PRO A 325 10.75 20.03 9.74
CA PRO A 325 11.37 18.83 10.29
C PRO A 325 12.88 19.06 10.29
N LYS A 326 13.53 18.81 11.43
CA LYS A 326 14.98 18.58 11.41
C LYS A 326 15.20 17.49 10.36
N PRO A 327 16.12 17.67 9.40
CA PRO A 327 16.42 16.62 8.45
C PRO A 327 16.72 15.35 9.26
N SER A 328 15.92 14.32 9.03
CA SER A 328 16.31 12.97 9.41
C SER A 328 17.68 12.77 8.75
N ARG A 329 18.64 12.28 9.54
CA ARG A 329 19.97 11.92 9.06
C ARG A 329 19.79 11.03 7.82
N SER A 330 19.88 11.60 6.63
CA SER A 330 20.18 10.86 5.42
C SER A 330 21.44 10.08 5.74
N SER A 331 21.38 8.77 5.52
CA SER A 331 22.43 7.88 5.96
C SER A 331 23.76 8.39 5.39
N GLU A 332 24.76 8.64 6.24
CA GLU A 332 26.13 8.98 5.80
C GLU A 332 26.68 7.93 4.81
N TRP A 333 26.05 6.76 4.76
CA TRP A 333 26.30 5.69 3.82
C TRP A 333 25.97 6.04 2.36
N ASP A 334 24.91 6.82 2.08
CA ASP A 334 24.55 7.15 0.70
C ASP A 334 25.53 8.13 0.06
N GLU A 335 26.05 9.09 0.83
CA GLU A 335 27.13 9.98 0.37
C GLU A 335 28.44 9.20 0.18
N PHE A 336 28.76 8.27 1.08
CA PHE A 336 29.97 7.45 0.98
C PHE A 336 29.94 6.49 -0.22
N ILE A 337 28.80 5.85 -0.49
CA ILE A 337 28.61 4.96 -1.64
C ILE A 337 28.73 5.76 -2.95
N THR A 338 28.10 6.93 -3.02
CA THR A 338 28.16 7.79 -4.20
C THR A 338 29.61 8.27 -4.46
N ALA A 339 30.32 8.72 -3.44
CA ALA A 339 31.72 9.14 -3.55
C ALA A 339 32.66 7.99 -3.98
N THR A 340 32.40 6.78 -3.46
CA THR A 340 33.18 5.57 -3.82
C THR A 340 32.97 5.20 -5.29
N LEU A 341 31.73 5.21 -5.78
CA LEU A 341 31.41 4.90 -7.18
C LEU A 341 32.04 5.91 -8.16
N ILE A 342 32.04 7.20 -7.82
CA ILE A 342 32.69 8.24 -8.63
C ILE A 342 34.20 7.99 -8.70
N THR A 343 34.82 7.70 -7.55
CA THR A 343 36.28 7.47 -7.48
C THR A 343 36.71 6.25 -8.30
N VAL A 344 35.97 5.14 -8.22
CA VAL A 344 36.25 3.92 -9.01
C VAL A 344 36.15 4.20 -10.51
N ASN A 345 35.14 4.96 -10.94
CA ASN A 345 34.99 5.32 -12.36
C ASN A 345 36.14 6.19 -12.88
N ILE A 346 36.64 7.14 -12.08
CA ILE A 346 37.78 7.97 -12.46
C ILE A 346 39.06 7.13 -12.62
N VAL A 347 39.31 6.19 -11.71
CA VAL A 347 40.48 5.30 -11.77
C VAL A 347 40.42 4.39 -13.01
N LEU A 348 39.24 3.84 -13.32
CA LEU A 348 39.03 3.05 -14.53
C LEU A 348 39.30 3.87 -15.81
N LEU A 349 38.75 5.08 -15.90
CA LEU A 349 38.99 5.99 -17.03
C LEU A 349 40.47 6.33 -17.19
N ALA A 350 41.17 6.65 -16.09
CA ALA A 350 42.60 6.93 -16.11
C ALA A 350 43.43 5.71 -16.59
N SER A 351 43.04 4.50 -16.16
CA SER A 351 43.70 3.26 -16.59
C SER A 351 43.54 3.00 -18.09
N VAL A 352 42.35 3.22 -18.64
CA VAL A 352 42.06 3.05 -20.07
C VAL A 352 42.85 4.07 -20.90
N VAL A 353 42.88 5.34 -20.48
CA VAL A 353 43.67 6.38 -21.14
C VAL A 353 45.17 6.04 -21.08
N GLY A 354 45.67 5.55 -19.95
CA GLY A 354 47.05 5.12 -19.80
C GLY A 354 47.43 4.00 -20.78
N VAL A 355 46.57 2.98 -20.93
CA VAL A 355 46.78 1.88 -21.90
C VAL A 355 46.74 2.39 -23.33
N LEU A 356 45.81 3.29 -23.67
CA LEU A 356 45.73 3.87 -25.01
C LEU A 356 46.97 4.70 -25.35
N LEU A 357 47.45 5.52 -24.43
CA LEU A 357 48.69 6.28 -24.61
C LEU A 357 49.89 5.34 -24.76
N TRP A 358 50.00 4.31 -23.93
CA TRP A 358 51.04 3.29 -24.06
C TRP A 358 51.03 2.62 -25.43
N CYS A 359 49.86 2.21 -25.92
CA CYS A 359 49.70 1.63 -27.25
C CYS A 359 50.09 2.61 -28.38
N CYS A 360 49.80 3.90 -28.23
CA CYS A 360 50.17 4.92 -29.21
C CYS A 360 51.68 5.21 -29.22
N PHE A 361 52.33 5.27 -28.06
CA PHE A 361 53.74 5.62 -27.97
C PHE A 361 54.68 4.42 -28.20
N CYS A 362 54.34 3.23 -27.70
CA CYS A 362 55.20 2.04 -27.84
C CYS A 362 55.09 1.37 -29.22
N ARG A 363 54.12 1.73 -30.05
CA ARG A 363 53.97 1.18 -31.41
C ARG A 363 54.88 1.87 -32.44
N ASN A 364 55.58 2.94 -32.08
CA ASN A 364 56.38 3.73 -33.02
C ASN A 364 57.86 3.31 -33.11
N GLU A 365 58.34 2.37 -32.29
CA GLU A 365 59.75 1.93 -32.30
C GLU A 365 60.03 0.68 -33.17
N GLY A 366 59.00 0.06 -33.76
CA GLY A 366 59.15 -1.23 -34.46
C GLY A 366 59.35 -1.18 -35.98
N ASN A 367 59.37 -0.01 -36.63
CA ASN A 367 59.27 0.06 -38.10
C ASN A 367 60.52 0.58 -38.84
N ASN A 368 61.69 0.66 -38.19
CA ASN A 368 62.91 1.19 -38.83
C ASN A 368 63.95 0.14 -39.28
N ASP A 369 63.66 -1.16 -39.20
CA ASP A 369 64.59 -2.20 -39.66
C ASP A 369 64.00 -3.08 -40.78
N VAL A 370 63.56 -2.47 -41.88
CA VAL A 370 63.44 -3.17 -43.19
C VAL A 370 63.87 -2.21 -44.31
N GLU A 371 65.14 -1.81 -44.30
CA GLU A 371 65.84 -1.46 -45.54
C GLU A 371 67.33 -1.81 -45.39
N LYS A 372 67.63 -3.09 -45.66
CA LYS A 372 68.91 -3.54 -46.18
C LYS A 372 68.74 -4.76 -47.05
#